data_AF-A0A0R1VN17-F1
#
_entry.id   AF-A0A0R1VN17-F1
#
_cell.length_a   1.000
_cell.length_b   1.000
_cell.length_c   1.000
_cell.angle_alpha   90.00
_cell.angle_beta   90.00
_cell.angle_gamma   90.00
#
_symmetry.space_group_name_H-M   'P 1'
#
loop_
_entity.id
_entity.type
_entity.pdbx_description
1 polymer ?
#
loop_
_entity_poly.entity_id
_entity_poly.type
_entity_poly.pdbx_seq_one_letter_code
_entity_poly.pdbx_strand_id
1 'polypeptide(L)'
;MGMMMTTKQSSQPQTVAYVIAAVLAVILGIRFVFFAIVSGLGFLLMFIPAVRTFMTQQLADAGMTSATEWEILLFWLIILIMLGSRFLMAYSLFKITDNSRRSSFFSTENVAQLKVILISYAVFALVQYIGVILNQFTHFSNVFFSNESLITNGLIWTIIYVAYLAFKSRVEAPSEEKGN
;
A
#
# COMPACT_ATOMS: atom_id res chain seq x y z
N MET A 1 39.40 8.34 33.41
CA MET A 1 39.37 8.08 31.96
C MET A 1 37.98 7.55 31.65
N GLY A 2 37.04 8.45 31.40
CA GLY A 2 35.62 8.11 31.23
C GLY A 2 35.39 7.46 29.89
N MET A 3 35.04 6.17 29.89
CA MET A 3 34.59 5.46 28.72
C MET A 3 33.22 6.04 28.35
N MET A 4 33.22 6.94 27.36
CA MET A 4 32.01 7.46 26.73
C MET A 4 31.31 6.26 26.08
N MET A 5 30.33 5.71 26.78
CA MET A 5 29.42 4.71 26.24
C MET A 5 28.59 5.41 25.17
N THR A 6 29.01 5.25 23.92
CA THR A 6 28.22 5.65 22.76
C THR A 6 26.90 4.87 22.83
N THR A 7 25.83 5.61 23.08
CA THR A 7 24.46 5.12 23.24
C THR A 7 24.00 4.46 21.94
N LYS A 8 24.18 3.14 21.86
CA LYS A 8 23.74 2.25 20.79
C LYS A 8 22.21 2.07 20.73
N GLN A 9 21.44 3.09 21.14
CA GLN A 9 20.01 2.95 21.46
C GLN A 9 19.06 3.50 20.39
N SER A 10 19.56 4.05 19.27
CA SER A 10 18.71 4.64 18.21
C SER A 10 18.43 3.75 16.99
N SER A 11 19.06 2.57 16.85
CA SER A 11 19.00 1.77 15.61
C SER A 11 17.94 0.65 15.60
N GLN A 12 17.54 0.11 16.75
CA GLN A 12 16.57 -0.99 16.82
C GLN A 12 15.17 -0.63 16.31
N PRO A 13 14.56 0.53 16.68
CA PRO A 13 13.21 0.89 16.22
C PRO A 13 13.14 1.09 14.70
N GLN A 14 14.17 1.72 14.13
CA GLN A 14 14.30 1.92 12.69
C GLN A 14 14.55 0.59 11.95
N THR A 15 15.24 -0.35 12.59
CA THR A 15 15.45 -1.69 12.02
C THR A 15 14.15 -2.47 11.92
N VAL A 16 13.33 -2.45 12.97
CA VAL A 16 12.01 -3.09 12.99
C VAL A 16 11.08 -2.47 11.94
N ALA A 17 11.02 -1.13 11.87
CA ALA A 17 10.19 -0.44 10.89
C ALA A 17 10.56 -0.80 9.44
N TYR A 18 11.85 -0.93 9.14
CA TYR A 18 12.32 -1.39 7.83
C TYR A 18 11.88 -2.82 7.52
N VAL A 19 12.03 -3.76 8.47
CA VAL A 19 11.64 -5.17 8.25
C VAL A 19 10.14 -5.26 7.98
N ILE A 20 9.33 -4.54 8.75
CA ILE A 20 7.88 -4.48 8.53
C ILE A 20 7.56 -3.89 7.15
N ALA A 21 8.18 -2.77 6.78
CA ALA A 21 7.96 -2.14 5.47
C ALA A 21 8.38 -3.05 4.30
N ALA A 22 9.50 -3.77 4.43
CA ALA A 22 9.97 -4.72 3.44
C ALA A 22 9.00 -5.89 3.27
N VAL A 23 8.55 -6.49 4.37
CA VAL A 23 7.58 -7.60 4.35
C VAL A 23 6.26 -7.15 3.74
N LEU A 24 5.75 -5.97 4.11
CA LEU A 24 4.53 -5.41 3.52
C LEU A 24 4.69 -5.15 2.02
N ALA A 25 5.81 -4.58 1.58
CA ALA A 25 6.07 -4.32 0.17
C ALA A 25 6.13 -5.63 -0.65
N VAL A 26 6.77 -6.67 -0.12
CA VAL A 26 6.83 -7.99 -0.78
C VAL A 26 5.45 -8.64 -0.85
N ILE A 27 4.71 -8.71 0.26
CA ILE A 27 3.39 -9.34 0.30
C ILE A 27 2.42 -8.62 -0.63
N LEU A 28 2.37 -7.28 -0.57
CA LEU A 28 1.49 -6.49 -1.42
C LEU A 28 1.93 -6.51 -2.88
N GLY A 29 3.24 -6.55 -3.14
CA GLY A 29 3.80 -6.68 -4.49
C GLY A 29 3.43 -8.02 -5.13
N ILE A 30 3.60 -9.13 -4.42
CA ILE A 30 3.20 -10.47 -4.90
C ILE A 30 1.70 -10.50 -5.18
N ARG A 31 0.87 -9.98 -4.25
CA ARG A 31 -0.59 -9.93 -4.44
C ARG A 31 -0.97 -9.10 -5.66
N PHE A 32 -0.35 -7.94 -5.85
CA PHE A 32 -0.60 -7.08 -6.99
C PHE A 32 -0.21 -7.75 -8.31
N VAL A 33 1.01 -8.29 -8.40
CA VAL A 33 1.50 -8.96 -9.62
C VAL A 33 0.67 -10.20 -9.93
N PHE A 34 0.40 -11.04 -8.95
CA PHE A 34 -0.43 -12.24 -9.14
C PHE A 34 -1.83 -11.87 -9.61
N PHE A 35 -2.47 -10.89 -8.95
CA PHE A 35 -3.80 -10.43 -9.36
C PHE A 35 -3.77 -9.86 -10.78
N ALA A 36 -2.79 -9.01 -11.11
CA ALA A 36 -2.67 -8.42 -12.46
C ALA A 36 -2.46 -9.47 -13.55
N ILE A 37 -1.62 -10.48 -13.31
CA ILE A 37 -1.39 -11.59 -14.25
C ILE A 37 -2.66 -12.43 -14.42
N VAL A 38 -3.29 -12.85 -13.31
CA VAL A 38 -4.52 -13.65 -13.36
C VAL A 38 -5.65 -12.87 -14.02
N SER A 39 -5.76 -11.56 -13.76
CA SER A 39 -6.74 -10.68 -14.41
C SER A 39 -6.49 -10.58 -15.91
N GLY A 40 -5.23 -10.34 -16.31
CA GLY A 40 -4.84 -10.24 -17.72
C GLY A 40 -5.10 -11.55 -18.48
N LEU A 41 -4.71 -12.69 -17.91
CA LEU A 41 -4.99 -14.01 -18.48
C LEU A 41 -6.48 -14.31 -18.51
N GLY A 42 -7.21 -14.02 -17.42
CA GLY A 42 -8.65 -14.22 -17.34
C GLY A 42 -9.40 -13.41 -18.40
N PHE A 43 -8.98 -12.17 -18.64
CA PHE A 43 -9.53 -11.33 -19.70
C PHE A 43 -9.19 -11.85 -21.11
N LEU A 44 -7.94 -12.29 -21.32
CA LEU A 44 -7.52 -12.84 -22.61
C LEU A 44 -8.22 -14.18 -22.92
N LEU A 45 -8.57 -14.94 -21.88
CA LEU A 45 -9.27 -16.21 -22.03
C LEU A 45 -10.81 -16.06 -22.05
N MET A 46 -11.35 -14.86 -21.78
CA MET A 46 -12.80 -14.61 -21.82
C MET A 46 -13.43 -14.77 -23.22
N PHE A 47 -12.61 -14.80 -24.28
CA PHE A 47 -13.06 -15.16 -25.63
C PHE A 47 -13.43 -16.65 -25.76
N ILE A 48 -12.99 -17.49 -24.82
CA ILE A 48 -13.34 -18.91 -24.77
C ILE A 48 -14.64 -19.08 -23.97
N PRO A 49 -15.72 -19.66 -24.55
CA PRO A 49 -17.02 -19.78 -23.91
C PRO A 49 -16.98 -20.47 -22.53
N ALA A 50 -16.20 -21.55 -22.40
CA ALA A 50 -16.06 -22.28 -21.13
C ALA A 50 -15.45 -21.43 -20.01
N VAL A 51 -14.47 -20.59 -20.33
CA VAL A 51 -13.81 -19.70 -19.36
C VAL A 51 -14.73 -18.54 -19.00
N ARG A 52 -15.48 -18.00 -19.97
CA ARG A 52 -16.51 -16.99 -19.72
C ARG A 52 -17.57 -17.50 -18.75
N THR A 53 -18.07 -18.73 -18.93
CA THR A 53 -19.02 -19.35 -18.00
C THR A 53 -18.42 -19.55 -16.62
N PHE A 54 -17.18 -20.01 -16.52
CA PHE A 54 -16.49 -20.16 -15.23
C PHE A 54 -16.30 -18.83 -14.50
N MET A 55 -15.86 -17.77 -15.19
CA MET A 55 -15.65 -16.44 -14.62
C MET A 55 -16.96 -15.82 -14.13
N THR A 56 -18.03 -15.95 -14.93
CA THR A 56 -19.37 -15.46 -14.56
C THR A 56 -19.95 -16.23 -13.37
N GLN A 57 -19.70 -17.54 -13.27
CA GLN A 57 -20.05 -18.34 -12.10
C GLN A 57 -19.33 -17.85 -10.84
N GLN A 58 -18.01 -17.61 -10.91
CA GLN A 58 -17.23 -17.10 -9.78
C GLN A 58 -17.67 -15.69 -9.34
N LEU A 59 -18.05 -14.84 -10.28
CA LEU A 59 -18.62 -13.52 -10.00
C LEU A 59 -20.00 -13.63 -9.35
N ALA A 60 -20.84 -14.56 -9.81
CA ALA A 60 -22.14 -14.85 -9.19
C ALA A 60 -21.97 -15.37 -7.76
N ASP A 61 -21.02 -16.28 -7.52
CA ASP A 61 -20.68 -16.78 -6.18
C ASP A 61 -20.11 -15.66 -5.27
N ALA A 62 -19.42 -14.68 -5.86
CA ALA A 62 -18.98 -13.47 -5.17
C ALA A 62 -20.10 -12.43 -4.95
N GLY A 63 -21.34 -12.76 -5.31
CA GLY A 63 -22.52 -11.93 -5.09
C GLY A 63 -22.78 -10.89 -6.17
N MET A 64 -22.19 -11.01 -7.37
CA MET A 64 -22.49 -10.18 -8.54
C MET A 64 -23.48 -10.92 -9.44
N THR A 65 -24.77 -10.87 -9.11
CA THR A 65 -25.82 -11.47 -9.96
C THR A 65 -26.16 -10.52 -11.10
N SER A 66 -26.19 -11.01 -12.35
CA SER A 66 -26.56 -10.27 -13.57
C SER A 66 -25.68 -9.05 -13.93
N ALA A 67 -24.42 -9.00 -13.49
CA ALA A 67 -23.49 -7.96 -13.91
C ALA A 67 -23.19 -8.05 -15.42
N THR A 68 -23.24 -6.92 -16.10
CA THR A 68 -22.85 -6.76 -17.51
C THR A 68 -21.33 -6.88 -17.66
N GLU A 69 -20.87 -7.21 -18.87
CA GLU A 69 -19.42 -7.35 -19.17
C GLU A 69 -18.63 -6.07 -18.82
N TRP A 70 -19.23 -4.89 -19.03
CA TRP A 70 -18.62 -3.60 -18.68
C TRP A 70 -18.53 -3.36 -17.16
N GLU A 71 -19.56 -3.75 -16.39
CA GLU A 71 -19.51 -3.69 -14.93
C GLU A 71 -18.41 -4.60 -14.38
N ILE A 72 -18.26 -5.79 -14.95
CA ILE A 72 -17.17 -6.71 -14.59
C ILE A 72 -15.81 -6.03 -14.82
N LEU A 73 -15.57 -5.45 -16.00
CA LEU A 73 -14.31 -4.76 -16.30
C LEU A 73 -14.03 -3.59 -15.36
N LEU A 74 -15.06 -2.80 -15.06
CA LEU A 74 -14.96 -1.68 -14.13
C LEU A 74 -14.59 -2.16 -12.73
N PHE A 75 -15.21 -3.24 -12.25
CA PHE A 75 -14.91 -3.86 -10.96
C PHE A 75 -13.45 -4.35 -10.88
N TRP A 76 -12.98 -5.07 -11.90
CA TRP A 76 -11.59 -5.52 -11.99
C TRP A 76 -10.60 -4.34 -12.00
N LEU A 77 -10.90 -3.29 -12.76
CA LEU A 77 -10.09 -2.08 -12.81
C LEU A 77 -9.98 -1.39 -11.44
N ILE A 78 -11.11 -1.26 -10.73
CA ILE A 78 -11.16 -0.68 -9.39
C ILE A 78 -10.26 -1.46 -8.42
N ILE A 79 -10.35 -2.80 -8.42
CA ILE A 79 -9.50 -3.63 -7.55
C ILE A 79 -8.03 -3.47 -7.91
N LEU A 80 -7.70 -3.44 -9.20
CA LEU A 80 -6.33 -3.31 -9.67
C LEU A 80 -5.71 -1.97 -9.23
N ILE A 81 -6.47 -0.88 -9.33
CA ILE A 81 -6.03 0.44 -8.85
C ILE A 81 -5.87 0.41 -7.31
N MET A 82 -6.81 -0.17 -6.58
CA MET A 82 -6.73 -0.25 -5.11
C MET A 82 -5.49 -1.05 -4.64
N LEU A 83 -5.22 -2.20 -5.28
CA LEU A 83 -4.03 -3.00 -5.00
C LEU A 83 -2.74 -2.27 -5.38
N GLY A 84 -2.72 -1.62 -6.55
CA GLY A 84 -1.59 -0.83 -7.02
C GLY A 84 -1.24 0.30 -6.05
N SER A 85 -2.24 1.06 -5.58
CA SER A 85 -2.03 2.13 -4.61
C SER A 85 -1.48 1.61 -3.27
N ARG A 86 -2.00 0.47 -2.77
CA ARG A 86 -1.47 -0.16 -1.55
C ARG A 86 -0.02 -0.61 -1.71
N PHE A 87 0.31 -1.21 -2.85
CA PHE A 87 1.67 -1.60 -3.17
C PHE A 87 2.60 -0.38 -3.25
N LEU A 88 2.21 0.68 -3.96
CA LEU A 88 3.00 1.90 -4.10
C LEU A 88 3.27 2.57 -2.74
N MET A 89 2.27 2.63 -1.86
CA MET A 89 2.45 3.12 -0.49
C MET A 89 3.49 2.28 0.28
N ALA A 90 3.36 0.95 0.24
CA ALA A 90 4.28 0.04 0.93
C ALA A 90 5.72 0.10 0.38
N TYR A 91 5.86 0.14 -0.94
CA TYR A 91 7.15 0.22 -1.61
C TYR A 91 7.87 1.55 -1.34
N SER A 92 7.12 2.65 -1.37
CA SER A 92 7.66 3.99 -1.05
C SER A 92 8.08 4.07 0.41
N LEU A 93 7.31 3.48 1.32
CA LEU A 93 7.67 3.36 2.73
C LEU A 93 8.95 2.55 2.93
N PHE A 94 9.06 1.41 2.26
CA PHE A 94 10.29 0.60 2.25
C PHE A 94 11.50 1.43 1.80
N LYS A 95 11.38 2.18 0.69
CA LYS A 95 12.45 3.07 0.22
C LYS A 95 12.83 4.15 1.23
N ILE A 96 11.85 4.80 1.87
CA ILE A 96 12.12 5.81 2.91
C ILE A 96 12.88 5.17 4.07
N THR A 97 12.46 3.98 4.53
CA THR A 97 13.13 3.29 5.64
C THR A 97 14.53 2.78 5.28
N ASP A 98 14.76 2.35 4.04
CA ASP A 98 16.09 1.94 3.57
C ASP A 98 17.03 3.15 3.44
N ASN A 99 16.54 4.25 2.84
CA ASN A 99 17.34 5.44 2.60
C ASN A 99 17.63 6.22 3.87
N SER A 100 16.73 6.21 4.86
CA SER A 100 16.93 6.87 6.16
C SER A 100 18.02 6.22 7.01
N ARG A 101 18.46 5.00 6.66
CA ARG A 101 19.66 4.37 7.26
C ARG A 101 20.95 4.94 6.70
N ARG A 102 20.92 5.55 5.52
CA ARG A 102 22.10 6.03 4.77
C ARG A 102 22.16 7.55 4.67
N SER A 103 21.04 8.23 4.83
CA SER A 103 20.90 9.66 4.61
C SER A 103 19.86 10.28 5.56
N SER A 104 19.84 11.61 5.63
CA SER A 104 18.81 12.33 6.38
C SER A 104 17.41 12.00 5.84
N PHE A 105 16.43 11.83 6.73
CA PHE A 105 15.05 11.54 6.36
C PHE A 105 14.45 12.53 5.35
N PHE A 106 14.85 13.80 5.38
CA PHE A 106 14.35 14.85 4.48
C PHE A 106 15.21 15.04 3.22
N SER A 107 15.92 14.00 2.79
CA SER A 107 16.58 14.01 1.48
C SER A 107 15.56 14.19 0.35
N THR A 108 15.97 14.77 -0.77
CA THR A 108 15.13 14.98 -1.95
C THR A 108 14.45 13.68 -2.40
N GLU A 109 15.16 12.56 -2.30
CA GLU A 109 14.65 11.23 -2.63
C GLU A 109 13.52 10.79 -1.70
N ASN A 110 13.68 10.96 -0.39
CA ASN A 110 12.67 10.57 0.60
C ASN A 110 11.43 11.45 0.52
N VAL A 111 11.60 12.76 0.25
CA VAL A 111 10.48 13.67 0.00
C VAL A 111 9.71 13.26 -1.26
N ALA A 112 10.41 12.82 -2.32
CA ALA A 112 9.75 12.28 -3.50
C ALA A 112 8.95 11.02 -3.17
N GLN A 113 9.50 10.09 -2.39
CA GLN A 113 8.77 8.89 -1.94
C GLN A 113 7.57 9.25 -1.05
N LEU A 114 7.68 10.24 -0.17
CA LEU A 114 6.56 10.71 0.65
C LEU A 114 5.43 11.27 -0.21
N LYS A 115 5.76 12.00 -1.28
CA LYS A 115 4.76 12.45 -2.28
C LYS A 115 4.06 11.26 -2.95
N VAL A 116 4.79 10.20 -3.30
CA VAL A 116 4.19 8.98 -3.86
C VAL A 116 3.22 8.34 -2.86
N ILE A 117 3.57 8.27 -1.57
CA ILE A 117 2.66 7.78 -0.52
C ILE A 117 1.37 8.60 -0.47
N LEU A 118 1.49 9.94 -0.42
CA LEU A 118 0.35 10.85 -0.35
C LEU A 118 -0.58 10.72 -1.57
N ILE A 119 0.00 10.71 -2.78
CA ILE A 119 -0.77 10.54 -4.02
C ILE A 119 -1.45 9.18 -4.05
N SER A 120 -0.72 8.10 -3.71
CA SER A 120 -1.26 6.75 -3.71
C SER A 120 -2.40 6.59 -2.70
N TYR A 121 -2.28 7.21 -1.53
CA TYR A 121 -3.34 7.25 -0.53
C TYR A 121 -4.57 8.02 -1.03
N ALA A 122 -4.37 9.20 -1.63
CA ALA A 122 -5.46 10.00 -2.19
C ALA A 122 -6.20 9.23 -3.31
N VAL A 123 -5.47 8.59 -4.22
CA VAL A 123 -6.05 7.72 -5.26
C VAL A 123 -6.82 6.56 -4.65
N PHE A 124 -6.25 5.89 -3.63
CA PHE A 124 -6.92 4.80 -2.93
C PHE A 124 -8.24 5.25 -2.28
N ALA A 125 -8.24 6.37 -1.57
CA ALA A 125 -9.44 6.93 -0.94
C ALA A 125 -10.50 7.34 -1.97
N LEU A 126 -10.10 8.00 -3.05
CA LEU A 126 -10.99 8.39 -4.15
C LEU A 126 -11.64 7.16 -4.80
N VAL A 127 -10.85 6.14 -5.12
CA VAL A 127 -11.34 4.93 -5.78
C VAL A 127 -12.25 4.12 -4.86
N GLN A 128 -11.97 4.07 -3.55
CA GLN A 128 -12.91 3.48 -2.59
C GLN A 128 -14.23 4.23 -2.56
N TYR A 129 -14.20 5.57 -2.51
CA TYR A 129 -15.41 6.39 -2.52
C TYR A 129 -16.23 6.18 -3.80
N ILE A 130 -15.57 6.21 -4.96
CA ILE A 130 -16.21 5.90 -6.26
C ILE A 130 -16.80 4.49 -6.24
N GLY A 131 -16.09 3.51 -5.70
CA GLY A 131 -16.55 2.12 -5.56
C GLY A 131 -17.84 2.01 -4.72
N VAL A 132 -17.91 2.70 -3.59
CA VAL A 132 -19.12 2.76 -2.75
C VAL A 132 -20.31 3.37 -3.51
N ILE A 133 -20.08 4.46 -4.25
CA ILE A 133 -21.13 5.08 -5.07
C ILE A 133 -21.59 4.12 -6.15
N LEU A 134 -20.67 3.52 -6.90
CA LEU A 134 -21.00 2.59 -7.98
C LEU A 134 -21.79 1.40 -7.48
N ASN A 135 -21.48 0.90 -6.29
CA ASN A 135 -22.19 -0.20 -5.63
C ASN A 135 -23.68 0.11 -5.36
N GLN A 136 -24.09 1.38 -5.37
CA GLN A 136 -25.51 1.77 -5.26
C GLN A 136 -26.25 1.70 -6.61
N PHE A 137 -25.52 1.77 -7.72
CA PHE A 137 -26.08 1.82 -9.08
C PHE A 137 -25.85 0.54 -9.89
N THR A 138 -25.00 -0.36 -9.39
CA THR A 138 -24.58 -1.59 -10.07
C THR A 138 -24.90 -2.80 -9.20
N HIS A 139 -24.90 -3.98 -9.81
CA HIS A 139 -25.13 -5.25 -9.10
C HIS A 139 -23.91 -5.72 -8.28
N PHE A 140 -23.00 -4.82 -7.93
CA PHE A 140 -21.93 -5.12 -7.00
C PHE A 140 -22.57 -5.29 -5.61
N SER A 141 -22.44 -6.47 -5.02
CA SER A 141 -22.83 -6.63 -3.61
C SER A 141 -21.77 -5.97 -2.71
N ASN A 142 -22.19 -5.53 -1.53
CA ASN A 142 -21.41 -4.83 -0.48
C ASN A 142 -20.10 -5.49 -0.01
N VAL A 143 -19.66 -6.58 -0.65
CA VAL A 143 -18.65 -7.53 -0.15
C VAL A 143 -17.25 -6.92 -0.06
N PHE A 144 -16.91 -5.86 -0.82
CA PHE A 144 -15.53 -5.36 -0.91
C PHE A 144 -15.28 -3.90 -0.49
N PHE A 145 -16.29 -3.03 -0.49
CA PHE A 145 -16.09 -1.60 -0.29
C PHE A 145 -16.29 -1.11 1.15
N SER A 146 -16.82 -1.97 2.03
CA SER A 146 -17.20 -1.62 3.41
C SER A 146 -16.21 -2.10 4.47
N ASN A 147 -15.34 -3.06 4.14
CA ASN A 147 -14.37 -3.61 5.09
C ASN A 147 -13.00 -2.95 4.93
N GLU A 148 -12.68 -2.01 5.82
CA GLU A 148 -11.31 -1.57 6.01
C GLU A 148 -10.45 -2.78 6.41
N SER A 149 -9.65 -3.28 5.46
CA SER A 149 -8.83 -4.45 5.75
C SER A 149 -7.76 -4.08 6.79
N LEU A 150 -7.55 -4.97 7.77
CA LEU A 150 -6.49 -4.85 8.78
C LEU A 150 -5.12 -4.52 8.17
N ILE A 151 -4.87 -4.98 6.94
CA ILE A 151 -3.63 -4.73 6.18
C ILE A 151 -3.53 -3.26 5.76
N THR A 152 -4.63 -2.64 5.35
CA THR A 152 -4.69 -1.22 4.96
C THR A 152 -4.49 -0.32 6.18
N ASN A 153 -5.17 -0.63 7.28
CA ASN A 153 -5.01 0.13 8.52
C ASN A 153 -3.60 -0.06 9.09
N GLY A 154 -3.06 -1.28 9.10
CA GLY A 154 -1.67 -1.55 9.50
C GLY A 154 -0.64 -0.79 8.66
N LEU A 155 -0.87 -0.65 7.34
CA LEU A 155 -0.01 0.14 6.46
C LEU A 155 0.00 1.61 6.85
N ILE A 156 -1.18 2.21 7.07
CA ILE A 156 -1.33 3.61 7.49
C ILE A 156 -0.63 3.85 8.83
N TRP A 157 -0.86 2.97 9.81
CA TRP A 157 -0.18 3.04 11.11
C TRP A 157 1.34 2.95 10.99
N THR A 158 1.85 2.09 10.11
CA THR A 158 3.29 1.96 9.88
C THR A 158 3.87 3.23 9.24
N ILE A 159 3.14 3.86 8.32
CA ILE A 159 3.54 5.14 7.71
C ILE A 159 3.63 6.23 8.79
N ILE A 160 2.60 6.35 9.64
CA ILE A 160 2.57 7.33 10.74
C ILE A 160 3.72 7.06 11.72
N TYR A 161 3.99 5.80 12.04
CA TYR A 161 5.07 5.42 12.95
C TYR A 161 6.45 5.78 12.39
N VAL A 162 6.70 5.53 11.10
CA VAL A 162 7.96 5.93 10.44
C VAL A 162 8.12 7.45 10.42
N ALA A 163 7.04 8.20 10.15
CA ALA A 163 7.07 9.66 10.25
C ALA A 163 7.38 10.12 11.69
N TYR A 164 6.74 9.52 12.69
CA TYR A 164 7.02 9.81 14.11
C TYR A 164 8.49 9.56 14.48
N LEU A 165 9.06 8.41 14.09
CA LEU A 165 10.47 8.11 14.35
C LEU A 165 11.41 9.13 13.69
N ALA A 166 11.06 9.60 12.48
CA ALA A 166 11.81 10.63 11.79
C ALA A 166 11.83 11.96 12.57
N PHE A 167 10.67 12.40 13.07
CA PHE A 167 10.59 13.63 13.87
C PHE A 167 11.28 13.47 15.23
N LYS A 168 11.07 12.35 15.93
CA LYS A 168 11.70 12.07 17.22
C LYS A 168 13.23 12.08 17.13
N SER A 169 13.79 11.45 16.10
CA SER A 169 15.25 11.40 15.89
C SER A 169 15.91 12.78 15.70
N ARG A 170 15.17 13.80 15.27
CA ARG A 170 15.65 15.19 15.20
C ARG A 170 15.54 15.93 16.53
N VAL A 171 14.49 15.68 17.31
CA VAL A 171 14.30 16.30 18.63
C VAL A 171 15.34 15.81 19.62
N GLU A 172 15.82 14.57 19.47
CA GLU A 172 16.91 13.98 20.27
C GLU A 172 18.31 14.35 19.77
N ALA A 173 18.42 15.07 18.65
CA ALA A 173 19.67 15.63 18.13
C ALA A 173 19.87 17.15 18.38
N PRO A 174 19.56 17.74 19.57
CA PRO A 174 19.87 19.13 19.82
C PRO A 174 21.32 19.29 20.31
N SER A 175 22.08 20.11 19.57
CA SER A 175 23.32 20.81 19.97
C SER A 175 24.56 20.00 20.38
N GLU A 176 25.32 19.51 19.40
CA GLU A 176 26.79 19.38 19.51
C GLU A 176 27.50 20.37 18.56
N GLU A 177 26.91 21.56 18.38
CA GLU A 177 27.53 22.64 17.60
C GLU A 177 27.61 23.92 18.45
N LYS A 178 28.22 23.81 19.63
CA LYS A 178 28.86 24.91 20.35
C LYS A 178 30.06 24.37 21.13
N GLY A 179 31.25 24.46 20.54
CA GLY A 179 32.51 24.29 21.28
C GLY A 179 33.58 23.47 20.57
N ASN A 180 34.22 24.06 19.56
CA ASN A 180 35.68 24.21 19.49
C ASN A 180 36.05 25.06 18.28
#